data_AF-A0A2D0KPM1-F1
#
_entry.id   AF-A0A2D0KPM1-F1
#
_cell.length_a   1.000
_cell.length_b   1.000
_cell.length_c   1.000
_cell.angle_alpha   90.00
_cell.angle_beta   90.00
_cell.angle_gamma   90.00
#
_symmetry.space_group_name_H-M   'P 1'
#
loop_
_entity.id
_entity.type
_entity.pdbx_description
1 polymer ?
#
loop_
_entity_poly.entity_id
_entity_poly.type
_entity_poly.pdbx_seq_one_letter_code
_entity_poly.pdbx_strand_id
1 'polypeptide(L)' 'MTEEHRQMVDIDDELVRTIVHIDDGRDWGQRIIHTMRRNFYIHEGICPPLPPAPKVAAVKITPAKKKHNKRGRK' A
#
# COMPACT_ATOMS: atom_id res chain seq x y z
N MET A 1 12.65 18.58 33.39
CA MET A 1 11.47 18.66 32.51
C MET A 1 11.95 18.84 31.09
N THR A 2 12.18 17.75 30.35
CA THR A 2 12.22 17.81 28.89
C THR A 2 11.55 16.53 28.40
N GLU A 3 10.25 16.48 28.64
CA GLU A 3 9.36 15.59 27.93
C GLU A 3 9.42 16.05 26.48
N GLU A 4 10.32 15.44 25.71
CA GLU A 4 10.34 15.52 24.26
C GLU A 4 8.97 15.05 23.79
N HIS A 5 8.05 16.00 23.63
CA HIS A 5 6.76 15.76 23.01
C HIS A 5 7.05 15.27 21.59
N ARG A 6 7.12 13.94 21.44
CA ARG A 6 6.93 13.28 20.15
C ARG A 6 5.51 13.62 19.75
N GLN A 7 5.38 14.77 19.08
CA GLN A 7 4.15 15.23 18.50
C GLN A 7 3.73 14.13 17.53
N MET A 8 2.74 13.32 17.93
CA MET A 8 2.12 12.33 17.07
C MET A 8 1.34 13.13 16.04
N VAL A 9 2.01 13.45 14.93
CA VAL A 9 1.38 14.12 13.80
C VAL A 9 0.33 13.17 13.25
N ASP A 10 -0.89 13.68 13.05
CA ASP A 10 -1.98 12.91 12.48
C ASP A 10 -1.61 12.48 11.04
N ILE A 11 -1.58 11.18 10.82
CA ILE A 11 -1.25 10.58 9.52
C ILE A 11 -2.38 10.83 8.50
N ASP A 12 -3.59 11.12 8.99
CA ASP A 12 -4.74 11.46 8.17
C ASP A 12 -4.81 12.95 7.81
N ASP A 13 -3.91 13.79 8.32
CA ASP A 13 -3.76 15.18 7.89
C ASP A 13 -3.39 15.24 6.39
N GLU A 14 -4.16 16.01 5.63
CA GLU A 14 -3.99 16.20 4.19
C GLU A 14 -2.60 16.76 3.83
N LEU A 15 -2.03 17.63 4.67
CA LEU A 15 -0.68 18.17 4.48
C LEU A 15 0.38 17.07 4.62
N VAL A 16 0.18 16.12 5.53
CA VAL A 16 1.12 15.01 5.74
C VAL A 16 1.03 14.00 4.60
N ARG A 17 -0.20 13.67 4.15
CA ARG A 17 -0.44 12.78 3.00
C ARG A 17 0.12 13.31 1.68
N THR A 18 0.18 14.63 1.50
CA THR A 18 0.75 15.24 0.29
C THR A 18 2.28 15.24 0.30
N ILE A 19 2.90 15.29 1.48
CA ILE A 19 4.35 15.35 1.65
C ILE A 19 4.99 13.97 1.74
N VAL A 20 4.25 12.95 2.18
CA VAL A 20 4.77 11.62 2.48
C VAL A 20 4.08 10.56 1.65
N HIS A 21 4.87 9.67 1.04
CA HIS A 21 4.34 8.41 0.55
C HIS A 21 4.38 7.36 1.67
N ILE A 22 3.19 6.92 2.08
CA ILE A 22 2.97 5.87 3.07
C ILE A 22 2.82 4.55 2.32
N ASP A 23 3.86 3.74 2.36
CA ASP A 23 3.80 2.36 1.90
C ASP A 23 3.46 1.47 3.09
N ASP A 24 2.31 0.80 3.03
CA ASP A 24 1.86 -0.13 4.06
C ASP A 24 2.46 -1.54 3.88
N GLY A 25 3.35 -1.70 2.88
CA GLY A 25 4.10 -2.93 2.63
C GLY A 25 3.20 -4.12 2.33
N ARG A 26 1.98 -3.85 1.83
CA ARG A 26 0.96 -4.88 1.65
C ARG A 26 1.19 -5.64 0.34
N ASP A 27 1.56 -6.92 0.46
CA ASP A 27 1.77 -7.79 -0.71
C ASP A 27 0.45 -8.32 -1.29
N TRP A 28 -0.11 -7.63 -2.28
CA TRP A 28 -1.34 -8.05 -2.94
C TRP A 28 -1.20 -9.27 -3.85
N GLY A 29 0.00 -9.84 -4.00
CA GLY A 29 0.31 -10.89 -4.98
C GLY A 29 -0.66 -12.07 -4.92
N GLN A 30 -0.94 -12.60 -3.72
CA GLN A 30 -1.85 -13.74 -3.55
C GLN A 30 -3.29 -13.42 -3.97
N ARG A 31 -3.78 -12.20 -3.69
CA ARG A 31 -5.12 -11.77 -4.11
C ARG A 31 -5.19 -11.56 -5.63
N ILE A 32 -4.13 -11.02 -6.23
CA ILE A 32 -4.02 -10.87 -7.69
C ILE A 32 -4.06 -12.25 -8.34
N ILE A 33 -3.23 -13.19 -7.88
CA ILE A 33 -3.19 -14.57 -8.39
C ILE A 33 -4.54 -15.27 -8.24
N HIS A 34 -5.20 -15.10 -7.08
CA HIS A 34 -6.53 -15.66 -6.85
C HIS A 34 -7.57 -15.11 -7.84
N THR A 35 -7.52 -13.80 -8.12
CA THR A 35 -8.41 -13.16 -9.10
C THR A 35 -8.12 -13.67 -10.52
N MET A 36 -6.84 -13.80 -10.89
CA MET A 36 -6.42 -14.34 -12.19
C MET A 36 -6.89 -15.78 -12.40
N ARG A 37 -6.98 -16.58 -11.33
CA ARG A 37 -7.43 -17.98 -11.37
C ARG A 37 -8.95 -18.16 -11.32
N ARG A 38 -9.74 -17.08 -11.33
CA ARG A 38 -11.21 -17.15 -11.24
C ARG A 38 -11.83 -18.12 -12.26
N ASN A 39 -11.40 -18.07 -13.52
CA ASN A 39 -11.95 -18.96 -14.56
C ASN A 39 -11.59 -20.42 -14.30
N PHE A 40 -10.37 -20.71 -13.84
CA PHE A 40 -9.96 -22.06 -13.44
C PHE A 40 -10.84 -22.60 -12.31
N TYR A 41 -11.12 -21.78 -11.29
CA TYR A 41 -12.02 -22.15 -10.19
C TYR A 41 -13.45 -22.43 -10.64
N ILE A 42 -13.99 -21.64 -11.58
CA ILE A 42 -15.30 -21.87 -12.17
C ILE A 42 -15.34 -23.21 -12.93
N HIS A 43 -14.30 -23.51 -13.71
CA HIS A 43 -14.22 -24.75 -14.49
C HIS A 43 -14.12 -25.99 -13.61
N GLU A 44 -13.33 -25.93 -12.54
CA GLU A 44 -13.18 -27.02 -11.57
C GLU A 44 -14.36 -27.11 -10.59
N GLY A 45 -15.26 -26.13 -10.57
CA GLY A 45 -16.37 -26.04 -9.61
C GLY A 45 -15.91 -25.81 -8.17
N ILE A 46 -14.70 -25.28 -7.97
CA ILE A 46 -14.10 -25.05 -6.66
C ILE A 46 -14.28 -23.57 -6.30
N CYS A 47 -14.69 -23.27 -5.06
CA CYS A 47 -14.72 -21.90 -4.54
C CYS A 47 -13.70 -21.76 -3.40
N PRO A 48 -12.41 -21.53 -3.72
CA PRO A 48 -11.41 -21.35 -2.68
C PRO A 48 -11.69 -20.04 -1.93
N PRO A 49 -11.44 -19.99 -0.62
CA PRO A 49 -11.60 -18.76 0.15
C PRO A 49 -10.63 -17.69 -0.37
N LEU A 50 -11.08 -16.43 -0.29
CA LEU A 50 -10.25 -15.30 -0.68
C LEU A 50 -9.01 -15.25 0.23
N PRO A 51 -7.78 -15.18 -0.33
CA PRO A 51 -6.59 -15.09 0.50
C PRO A 51 -6.68 -13.84 1.40
N PRO A 52 -6.29 -13.98 2.68
CA PRO A 52 -6.35 -12.88 3.64
C PRO A 52 -5.52 -11.70 3.15
N ALA A 53 -5.98 -10.49 3.42
CA ALA A 53 -5.21 -9.30 3.09
C ALA A 53 -3.93 -9.29 3.93
N PRO A 54 -2.74 -9.30 3.32
CA PRO A 54 -1.51 -9.25 4.08
C PRO A 54 -1.42 -7.92 4.84
N LYS A 55 -0.88 -7.96 6.05
CA LYS A 55 -0.33 -6.79 6.72
C LYS A 55 1.05 -7.22 7.19
N VAL A 56 2.07 -6.83 6.44
CA VAL A 56 3.41 -7.43 6.60
C VAL A 56 4.45 -6.45 7.13
N ALA A 57 4.23 -5.14 7.10
CA ALA A 57 5.26 -4.20 7.52
C ALA A 57 4.76 -3.06 8.41
N ALA A 58 5.64 -2.64 9.32
CA ALA A 58 5.55 -1.34 9.96
C ALA A 58 5.55 -0.25 8.89
N VAL A 59 4.66 0.73 9.03
CA VAL A 59 4.46 1.83 8.07
C VAL A 59 5.79 2.48 7.73
N LYS A 60 6.21 2.41 6.46
CA LYS A 60 7.43 3.06 6.00
C LYS A 60 7.09 4.44 5.44
N ILE A 61 7.37 5.45 6.23
CA ILE A 61 7.21 6.86 5.87
C ILE A 61 8.40 7.25 4.98
N THR A 62 8.13 7.53 3.71
CA THR A 62 9.14 8.07 2.79
C THR A 62 8.72 9.45 2.32
N PRO A 63 9.64 10.44 2.27
CA PRO A 63 9.31 11.75 1.71
C PRO A 63 8.93 11.59 0.23
N ALA A 64 7.78 12.13 -0.15
CA ALA A 64 7.31 12.14 -1.53
C ALA A 64 8.28 12.99 -2.36
N LYS A 65 9.22 12.33 -3.05
CA LYS A 65 10.08 13.03 -4.01
C LYS A 65 9.17 13.66 -5.06
N LYS A 66 9.33 14.97 -5.31
CA LYS A 66 8.70 15.64 -6.46
C LYS A 66 8.98 14.77 -7.68
N LYS A 67 7.92 14.18 -8.27
CA LYS A 67 8.04 13.49 -9.55
C LYS A 67 8.54 14.55 -10.52
N HIS A 68 9.82 14.51 -10.87
CA HIS A 68 10.33 15.26 -12.00
C HIS A 68 9.59 14.64 -13.18
N ASN A 69 8.52 15.31 -13.63
CA ASN A 69 7.74 14.90 -14.78
C ASN A 69 8.74 14.69 -15.92
N LYS A 70 9.15 13.44 -16.18
CA LYS A 70 9.83 13.06 -17.41
C LYS A 70 8.76 12.99 -18.50
N ARG A 71 8.11 14.11 -18.77
CA ARG A 71 7.52 14.39 -20.08
C ARG A 71 8.55 15.24 -20.80
N GLY A 72 9.48 14.54 -21.44
CA GLY A 72 10.50 15.11 -22.30
C GLY A 72 10.80 14.13 -23.43
N ARG A 73 10.45 14.55 -24.66
CA ARG A 73 10.65 13.93 -25.99
C ARG A 73 9.74 12.74 -26.32
N LYS A 74 9.08 12.68 -27.47
CA LYS A 74 9.14 13.45 -28.73
C LYS A 74 7.79 14.07 -29.06
#